data_AF-A0A7X7MFR0-F1
#
_entry.id   AF-A0A7X7MFR0-F1
#
_cell.length_a   1.000
_cell.length_b   1.000
_cell.length_c   1.000
_cell.angle_alpha   90.00
_cell.angle_beta   90.00
_cell.angle_gamma   90.00
#
_symmetry.space_group_name_H-M   'P 1'
#
loop_
_entity.id
_entity.type
_entity.pdbx_description
1 polymer ?
#
loop_
_entity_poly.entity_id
_entity_poly.type
_entity_poly.pdbx_seq_one_letter_code
_entity_poly.pdbx_strand_id
1 'polypeptide(L)'
;AREVLRQARAAAIASGTATLEASLMRCPSVLVYRISWLSYPIMRWILRGIGHVGLANIVTGRTVMPELLQQALTPEALARQLHRFLTEPAAREAALAGLDEVNARLGGGGALAAAAAAMLREWPALRNP
;
A
#
# COMPACT_ATOMS: atom_id res chain seq x y z
N ALA A 1 10.19 -10.84 -3.07
CA ALA A 1 9.79 -9.42 -3.15
C ALA A 1 10.34 -8.59 -1.99
N ARG A 2 10.03 -8.93 -0.72
CA ARG A 2 10.49 -8.18 0.47
C ARG A 2 12.00 -7.95 0.53
N GLU A 3 12.80 -8.97 0.20
CA GLU A 3 14.26 -8.84 0.17
C GLU A 3 14.74 -7.78 -0.83
N VAL A 4 14.15 -7.78 -2.02
CA VAL A 4 14.45 -6.79 -3.07
C VAL A 4 14.02 -5.39 -2.60
N LEU A 5 12.85 -5.25 -1.99
CA LEU A 5 12.35 -3.96 -1.49
C LEU A 5 13.25 -3.38 -0.39
N ARG A 6 13.80 -4.23 0.48
CA ARG A 6 14.72 -3.80 1.55
C ARG A 6 16.02 -3.21 1.00
N GLN A 7 16.46 -3.67 -0.18
CA GLN A 7 17.69 -3.20 -0.83
C GLN A 7 17.41 -2.09 -1.87
N ALA A 8 16.18 -1.98 -2.36
CA ALA A 8 15.81 -1.01 -3.38
C ALA A 8 15.70 0.41 -2.82
N ARG A 9 16.23 1.38 -3.56
CA ARG A 9 16.12 2.82 -3.21
C ARG A 9 14.77 3.42 -3.57
N ALA A 10 14.13 2.88 -4.61
CA ALA A 10 12.77 3.19 -5.03
C ALA A 10 12.16 1.99 -5.78
N ALA A 11 10.84 1.83 -5.76
CA ALA A 11 10.17 0.72 -6.45
C ALA A 11 8.85 1.14 -7.13
N ALA A 12 8.45 0.41 -8.16
CA ALA A 12 7.09 0.44 -8.69
C ALA A 12 6.39 -0.87 -8.27
N ILE A 13 5.22 -0.76 -7.66
CA ILE A 13 4.54 -1.91 -7.07
C ILE A 13 3.06 -1.95 -7.45
N ALA A 14 2.48 -3.15 -7.51
CA ALA A 14 1.06 -3.32 -7.76
C ALA A 14 0.20 -2.90 -6.54
N SER A 15 -1.05 -2.55 -6.81
CA SER A 15 -2.05 -2.29 -5.77
C SER A 15 -2.40 -3.57 -5.01
N GLY A 16 -2.21 -3.57 -3.69
CA GLY A 16 -2.46 -4.72 -2.82
C GLY A 16 -1.60 -4.71 -1.56
N THR A 17 -1.39 -5.90 -0.97
CA THR A 17 -0.55 -6.08 0.22
C THR A 17 0.90 -5.64 0.01
N ALA A 18 1.37 -5.62 -1.25
CA ALA A 18 2.68 -5.08 -1.63
C ALA A 18 2.92 -3.65 -1.12
N THR A 19 1.86 -2.83 -1.01
CA THR A 19 1.96 -1.46 -0.47
C THR A 19 2.32 -1.44 1.01
N LEU A 20 1.78 -2.37 1.80
CA LEU A 20 2.14 -2.54 3.21
C LEU A 20 3.52 -3.18 3.35
N GLU A 21 3.86 -4.16 2.49
CA GLU A 21 5.20 -4.75 2.49
C GLU A 21 6.29 -3.72 2.18
N ALA A 22 6.06 -2.83 1.20
CA ALA A 22 6.98 -1.75 0.88
C ALA A 22 7.12 -0.75 2.03
N SER A 23 6.03 -0.47 2.74
CA SER A 23 6.05 0.38 3.93
C SER A 23 6.90 -0.24 5.04
N LEU A 24 6.72 -1.53 5.32
CA LEU A 24 7.49 -2.27 6.31
C LEU A 24 8.99 -2.36 5.96
N MET A 25 9.32 -2.47 4.68
CA MET A 25 10.71 -2.48 4.21
C MET A 25 11.31 -1.07 4.05
N ARG A 26 10.54 -0.01 4.36
CA ARG A 26 10.93 1.40 4.20
C ARG A 26 11.45 1.72 2.79
N CYS A 27 10.75 1.21 1.77
CA CYS A 27 11.08 1.41 0.35
C CYS A 27 10.11 2.43 -0.29
N PRO A 28 10.54 3.67 -0.60
CA PRO A 28 9.74 4.63 -1.35
C PRO A 28 9.22 4.02 -2.65
N SER A 29 7.91 3.99 -2.82
CA SER A 29 7.30 3.25 -3.92
C SER A 29 6.27 4.08 -4.66
N VAL A 30 6.03 3.73 -5.92
CA VAL A 30 4.92 4.24 -6.72
C VAL A 30 3.95 3.09 -6.94
N LEU A 31 2.71 3.28 -6.55
CA LEU A 31 1.65 2.31 -6.80
C LEU A 31 1.24 2.44 -8.26
N VAL A 32 1.33 1.34 -9.00
CA VAL A 32 0.95 1.26 -10.40
C VAL A 32 -0.11 0.20 -10.58
N TYR A 33 -1.19 0.55 -11.29
CA TYR A 33 -2.22 -0.44 -11.59
C TYR A 33 -2.95 -0.12 -12.89
N ARG A 34 -3.12 -1.15 -13.73
CA ARG A 34 -3.94 -1.09 -14.95
C ARG A 34 -4.80 -2.33 -15.02
N ILE A 35 -6.11 -2.13 -15.18
CA ILE A 35 -7.09 -3.21 -15.20
C ILE A 35 -7.43 -3.51 -16.65
N SER A 36 -7.78 -4.76 -16.93
CA SER A 36 -8.42 -5.12 -18.20
C SER A 36 -9.70 -4.29 -18.41
N TRP A 37 -9.91 -3.82 -19.64
CA TRP A 37 -11.06 -3.03 -20.05
C TRP A 37 -12.41 -3.68 -19.71
N LEU A 38 -12.44 -5.02 -19.66
CA LEU A 38 -13.64 -5.81 -19.35
C LEU A 38 -14.11 -5.64 -17.89
N SER A 39 -13.20 -5.35 -16.95
CA SER A 39 -13.52 -5.18 -15.52
C SER A 39 -13.65 -3.71 -15.10
N TYR A 40 -13.44 -2.78 -16.04
CA TYR A 40 -13.43 -1.34 -15.80
C TYR A 40 -14.75 -0.77 -15.24
N PRO A 41 -15.95 -1.20 -15.68
CA PRO A 41 -17.21 -0.64 -15.18
C PRO A 41 -17.43 -0.93 -13.68
N ILE A 42 -17.09 -2.14 -13.25
CA ILE A 42 -17.23 -2.62 -11.87
C ILE A 42 -16.25 -1.85 -10.97
N MET A 43 -14.99 -1.72 -11.40
CA MET A 43 -14.00 -0.97 -10.64
C MET A 43 -14.36 0.52 -10.55
N ARG A 44 -14.86 1.13 -11.64
CA ARG A 44 -15.32 2.53 -11.61
C ARG A 44 -16.48 2.74 -10.63
N TRP A 45 -17.28 1.72 -10.36
CA TRP A 45 -18.32 1.78 -9.33
C TRP A 45 -17.73 1.65 -7.92
N ILE A 46 -16.79 0.73 -7.70
CA ILE A 46 -16.10 0.56 -6.41
C ILE A 46 -15.29 1.80 -6.04
N LEU A 47 -14.57 2.39 -6.99
CA LEU A 47 -13.71 3.55 -6.76
C LEU A 47 -14.48 4.87 -6.56
N ARG A 48 -15.80 4.93 -6.84
CA ARG A 48 -16.59 6.18 -6.72
C ARG A 48 -16.69 6.72 -5.30
N GLY A 49 -16.36 5.93 -4.28
CA GLY A 49 -16.38 6.35 -2.88
C GLY A 49 -15.04 6.22 -2.15
N ILE A 50 -13.96 5.83 -2.84
CA ILE A 50 -12.67 5.53 -2.21
C ILE A 50 -11.63 6.52 -2.70
N GLY A 51 -11.11 7.36 -1.79
CA GLY A 51 -10.12 8.39 -2.13
C GLY A 51 -8.73 7.83 -2.49
N HIS A 52 -8.45 6.58 -2.11
CA HIS A 52 -7.16 5.92 -2.30
C HIS A 52 -7.34 4.44 -2.58
N VAL A 53 -6.49 3.86 -3.43
CA VAL A 53 -6.54 2.43 -3.75
C VAL A 53 -5.46 1.66 -2.98
N GLY A 54 -4.32 2.27 -2.71
CA GLY A 54 -3.23 1.65 -1.97
C GLY A 54 -3.54 1.54 -0.48
N LEU A 55 -3.33 0.37 0.12
CA LEU A 55 -3.59 0.15 1.54
C LEU A 55 -2.78 1.13 2.42
N ALA A 56 -1.56 1.48 2.03
CA ALA A 56 -0.74 2.48 2.72
C ALA A 56 -1.44 3.87 2.81
N ASN A 57 -2.07 4.30 1.72
CA ASN A 57 -2.79 5.57 1.67
C ASN A 57 -4.14 5.49 2.39
N ILE A 58 -4.83 4.35 2.28
CA ILE A 58 -6.10 4.10 2.98
C ILE A 58 -5.88 4.17 4.51
N VAL A 59 -4.85 3.49 5.01
CA VAL A 59 -4.53 3.46 6.45
C VAL A 59 -4.18 4.84 6.99
N THR A 60 -3.53 5.68 6.18
CA THR A 60 -3.14 7.03 6.58
C THR A 60 -4.20 8.09 6.30
N GLY A 61 -5.17 7.79 5.43
CA GLY A 61 -6.19 8.74 4.98
C GLY A 61 -5.63 9.87 4.10
N ARG A 62 -4.40 9.72 3.57
CA ARG A 62 -3.74 10.69 2.71
C ARG A 62 -2.79 9.99 1.73
N THR A 63 -2.34 10.70 0.71
CA THR A 63 -1.36 10.18 -0.25
C THR A 63 0.05 10.18 0.37
N VAL A 64 0.46 9.04 0.93
CA VAL A 64 1.87 8.77 1.32
C VAL A 64 2.67 8.12 0.19
N MET A 65 1.99 7.37 -0.67
CA MET A 65 2.54 6.67 -1.81
C MET A 65 1.84 7.16 -3.09
N PRO A 66 2.56 7.73 -4.08
CA PRO A 66 1.93 8.18 -5.32
C PRO A 66 1.21 7.02 -6.02
N GLU A 67 -0.02 7.27 -6.49
CA GLU A 67 -0.84 6.29 -7.22
C GLU A 67 -0.95 6.69 -8.70
N LEU A 68 -0.44 5.85 -9.59
CA LEU A 68 -0.59 5.97 -11.03
C LEU A 68 -1.53 4.86 -11.51
N LEU A 69 -2.78 5.24 -11.73
CA LEU A 69 -3.87 4.32 -12.09
C LEU A 69 -4.32 4.54 -13.52
N GLN A 70 -4.60 3.44 -14.23
CA GLN A 70 -5.22 3.45 -15.56
C GLN A 70 -4.47 4.38 -16.54
N GLN A 71 -5.12 5.45 -17.03
CA GLN A 71 -4.54 6.40 -17.97
C GLN A 71 -3.42 7.26 -17.36
N ALA A 72 -3.39 7.43 -16.04
CA ALA A 72 -2.33 8.16 -15.35
C ALA A 72 -1.01 7.36 -15.28
N LEU A 73 -1.08 6.03 -15.48
CA LEU A 73 0.10 5.19 -15.60
C LEU A 73 0.71 5.33 -16.99
N THR A 74 1.56 6.34 -17.16
CA THR A 74 2.43 6.49 -18.34
C THR A 74 3.89 6.23 -17.97
N PRO A 75 4.73 5.81 -18.93
CA PRO A 75 6.16 5.67 -18.69
C PRO A 75 6.81 6.93 -18.12
N GLU A 76 6.44 8.10 -18.64
CA GLU A 76 6.98 9.41 -18.23
C GLU A 76 6.54 9.78 -16.82
N ALA A 77 5.27 9.52 -16.47
CA ALA A 77 4.75 9.78 -15.14
C ALA A 77 5.44 8.88 -14.10
N LEU A 78 5.60 7.59 -14.41
CA LEU A 78 6.27 6.64 -13.53
C LEU A 78 7.76 6.97 -13.37
N ALA A 79 8.45 7.18 -14.48
CA ALA A 79 9.88 7.53 -14.47
C ALA A 79 10.13 8.80 -13.67
N ARG A 80 9.27 9.83 -13.82
CA ARG A 80 9.37 11.06 -13.06
C ARG A 80 9.25 10.82 -11.56
N GLN A 81 8.26 10.06 -11.10
CA GLN A 81 8.09 9.78 -9.67
C GLN A 81 9.26 8.98 -9.09
N LEU A 82 9.69 7.93 -9.79
CA LEU A 82 10.85 7.14 -9.36
C LEU A 82 12.13 7.97 -9.35
N HIS A 83 12.35 8.80 -10.38
CA HIS A 83 13.50 9.69 -10.46
C HIS A 83 13.56 10.64 -9.27
N ARG A 84 12.44 11.24 -8.87
CA ARG A 84 12.37 12.11 -7.68
C ARG A 84 12.83 11.38 -6.42
N PHE A 85 12.39 10.14 -6.19
CA PHE A 85 12.88 9.36 -5.04
C PHE A 85 14.38 9.05 -5.11
N LEU A 86 14.96 8.96 -6.31
CA LEU A 86 16.38 8.69 -6.48
C LEU A 86 17.25 9.94 -6.30
N THR A 87 16.80 11.08 -6.83
CA THR A 87 17.62 12.30 -6.99
C THR A 87 17.26 13.45 -6.06
N GLU A 88 16.05 13.50 -5.49
CA GLU A 88 15.62 14.56 -4.58
C GLU A 88 15.62 14.05 -3.12
N PRO A 89 16.60 14.44 -2.28
CA PRO A 89 16.68 13.97 -0.89
C PRO A 89 15.41 14.30 -0.09
N ALA A 90 14.88 15.52 -0.23
CA ALA A 90 13.68 15.94 0.48
C ALA A 90 12.44 15.12 0.09
N ALA A 91 12.26 14.80 -1.20
CA ALA A 91 11.15 13.96 -1.65
C ALA A 91 11.26 12.54 -1.09
N ARG A 92 12.48 12.00 -1.03
CA ARG A 92 12.74 10.68 -0.47
C ARG A 92 12.50 10.66 1.04
N GLU A 93 12.96 11.65 1.77
CA GLU A 93 12.73 11.75 3.21
C GLU A 93 11.24 11.90 3.56
N ALA A 94 10.51 12.73 2.82
CA ALA A 94 9.06 12.85 2.97
C ALA A 94 8.34 11.52 2.72
N ALA A 95 8.77 10.76 1.70
CA ALA A 95 8.23 9.43 1.43
C ALA A 95 8.53 8.47 2.59
N LEU A 96 9.78 8.42 3.07
CA LEU A 96 10.16 7.56 4.20
C LEU A 96 9.37 7.89 5.48
N ALA A 97 9.21 9.17 5.80
CA ALA A 97 8.39 9.61 6.93
C ALA A 97 6.92 9.17 6.77
N GLY A 98 6.38 9.24 5.55
CA GLY A 98 5.05 8.72 5.24
C GLY A 98 4.94 7.20 5.46
N LEU A 99 5.94 6.43 5.05
CA LEU A 99 5.97 4.97 5.28
C LEU A 99 6.10 4.63 6.76
N ASP A 100 6.86 5.42 7.52
CA ASP A 100 6.97 5.25 8.97
C ASP A 100 5.63 5.54 9.67
N GLU A 101 4.86 6.52 9.20
CA GLU A 101 3.48 6.76 9.65
C GLU A 101 2.57 5.55 9.38
N VAL A 102 2.65 4.96 8.18
CA VAL A 102 1.90 3.74 7.85
C VAL A 102 2.22 2.63 8.84
N ASN A 103 3.51 2.39 9.10
CA ASN A 103 3.96 1.36 10.03
C ASN A 103 3.46 1.64 11.46
N ALA A 104 3.50 2.90 11.91
CA ALA A 104 2.98 3.28 13.22
C ALA A 104 1.48 3.00 13.35
N ARG A 105 0.69 3.28 12.31
CA ARG A 105 -0.77 3.02 12.30
C ARG A 105 -1.12 1.54 12.25
N LEU A 106 -0.29 0.71 11.62
CA LEU A 106 -0.47 -0.75 11.63
C LEU A 106 -0.16 -1.39 12.98
N GLY A 107 0.61 -0.69 13.84
CA GLY A 107 1.00 -1.15 15.16
C GLY A 107 2.21 -2.09 15.17
N GLY A 108 2.62 -2.50 16.38
CA GLY A 108 3.85 -3.26 16.64
C GLY A 108 3.75 -4.78 16.47
N GLY A 109 2.73 -5.29 15.76
CA GLY A 109 2.46 -6.72 15.63
C GLY A 109 1.44 -7.25 16.63
N GLY A 110 1.41 -8.57 16.86
CA GLY A 110 0.45 -9.22 17.77
C GLY A 110 -0.95 -9.44 17.20
N ALA A 111 -1.24 -8.93 15.99
CA ALA A 111 -2.54 -9.12 15.33
C ALA A 111 -2.95 -10.59 15.21
N LEU A 112 -2.01 -11.49 14.89
CA LEU A 112 -2.27 -12.94 14.83
C LEU A 112 -2.65 -13.52 16.20
N ALA A 113 -1.92 -13.14 17.26
CA ALA A 113 -2.21 -13.61 18.62
C ALA A 113 -3.57 -13.07 19.10
N ALA A 114 -3.86 -11.79 18.83
CA ALA A 114 -5.15 -11.18 19.15
C ALA A 114 -6.31 -11.86 18.40
N ALA A 115 -6.12 -12.15 17.10
CA ALA A 115 -7.09 -12.87 16.29
C ALA A 115 -7.31 -14.30 16.81
N ALA A 116 -6.23 -15.05 17.09
CA ALA A 116 -6.33 -16.40 17.66
C ALA A 116 -7.04 -16.38 19.01
N ALA A 117 -6.72 -15.43 19.89
CA ALA A 117 -7.39 -15.27 21.17
C ALA A 117 -8.88 -14.92 21.00
N ALA A 118 -9.24 -14.08 20.02
CA ALA A 118 -10.63 -13.78 19.70
C ALA A 118 -11.39 -15.01 19.21
N MET A 119 -10.80 -15.78 18.29
CA MET A 119 -11.39 -17.02 17.81
C MET A 119 -11.63 -18.02 18.94
N LEU A 120 -10.66 -18.20 19.85
CA LEU A 120 -10.80 -19.09 21.00
C LEU A 120 -11.87 -18.63 21.99
N ARG A 121 -12.08 -17.31 22.16
CA ARG A 121 -13.16 -16.79 23.00
C ARG A 121 -14.54 -17.08 22.43
N GLU A 122 -14.71 -16.98 21.11
CA GLU A 122 -16.01 -17.20 20.44
C GLU A 122 -16.28 -18.66 20.09
N TRP A 123 -15.23 -19.49 20.04
CA TRP A 123 -15.31 -20.92 19.73
C TRP A 123 -16.39 -21.69 20.52
N PRO A 124 -16.58 -21.49 21.84
CA PRO A 124 -17.61 -22.19 22.60
C PRO A 124 -19.03 -21.88 22.13
N ALA A 125 -19.31 -20.65 21.69
CA ALA A 125 -20.63 -20.23 21.20
C ALA A 125 -20.95 -20.81 19.81
N LEU A 126 -19.92 -21.09 18.99
CA LEU A 126 -20.08 -21.71 17.68
C LEU A 126 -20.20 -23.25 17.74
N ARG A 127 -19.90 -23.86 18.90
CA ARG A 127 -19.84 -25.32 19.07
C ARG A 127 -21.13 -25.94 19.61
N ASN A 128 -22.07 -25.14 20.10
CA ASN A 128 -23.42 -25.56 20.50
C ASN A 128 -24.45 -24.62 19.85
N PRO A 129 -24.91 -24.90 18.61
CA PRO A 129 -26.02 -24.20 18.00
C PRO A 129 -27.35 -24.47 18.72
#